data_AF-A0A3D4UQD2-F1
#
_entry.id   AF-A0A3D4UQD2-F1
#
_cell.length_a   1.000
_cell.length_b   1.000
_cell.length_c   1.000
_cell.angle_alpha   90.00
_cell.angle_beta   90.00
_cell.angle_gamma   90.00
#
_symmetry.space_group_name_H-M   'P 1'
#
loop_
_entity.id
_entity.type
_entity.pdbx_description
1 polymer ?
#
loop_
_entity_poly.entity_id
_entity_poly.type
_entity_poly.pdbx_seq_one_letter_code
_entity_poly.pdbx_strand_id
1 'polypeptide(L)'
;MTINTLLIISIIVSVLLNMFLVWYCRNLMISLYDVSTNMQALVEEVLLFDSHLNSVHEMETFYGDETLGNLLRHSRGLTETLEDFAEIYTLFDQEAEEQLTEEVPDDADA
;
A
#
# COMPACT_ATOMS: atom_id res chain seq x y z
N MET A 1 -39.15 35.01 -12.09
CA MET A 1 -39.20 33.56 -12.35
C MET A 1 -37.84 32.96 -12.70
N THR A 2 -36.96 33.70 -13.39
CA THR A 2 -35.64 33.24 -13.85
C THR A 2 -34.56 33.09 -12.75
N ILE A 3 -34.57 33.95 -11.73
CA ILE A 3 -33.57 33.89 -10.63
C ILE A 3 -33.79 32.65 -9.75
N ASN A 4 -35.04 32.35 -9.40
CA ASN A 4 -35.37 31.18 -8.57
C ASN A 4 -34.97 29.86 -9.25
N THR A 5 -35.19 29.75 -10.57
CA THR A 5 -34.77 28.56 -11.34
C THR A 5 -33.26 28.41 -11.38
N LEU A 6 -32.49 29.51 -11.47
CA LEU A 6 -31.02 29.45 -11.46
C LEU A 6 -30.47 29.02 -10.09
N LEU A 7 -31.06 29.48 -8.98
CA LEU A 7 -30.66 29.07 -7.63
C LEU A 7 -30.88 27.57 -7.41
N ILE A 8 -32.03 27.04 -7.83
CA ILE A 8 -32.35 25.60 -7.71
C ILE A 8 -31.34 24.76 -8.51
N ILE A 9 -31.01 25.17 -9.75
CA ILE A 9 -30.03 24.47 -10.58
C ILE A 9 -28.64 24.49 -9.92
N SER A 10 -28.21 25.63 -9.37
CA SER A 10 -26.92 25.75 -8.69
C SER A 10 -26.80 24.80 -7.49
N ILE A 11 -27.88 24.66 -6.70
CA ILE A 11 -27.93 23.73 -5.56
C ILE A 11 -27.86 22.28 -6.04
N ILE A 12 -28.63 21.91 -7.06
CA ILE A 12 -28.63 20.55 -7.62
C ILE A 12 -27.23 20.18 -8.13
N VAL A 13 -26.58 21.08 -8.87
CA VAL A 13 -25.21 20.86 -9.37
C VAL A 13 -24.23 20.67 -8.21
N SER A 14 -24.34 21.49 -7.16
CA SER A 14 -23.50 21.35 -5.97
C SER A 14 -23.71 20.00 -5.28
N VAL A 15 -24.95 19.55 -5.10
CA VAL A 15 -25.27 18.25 -4.48
C VAL A 15 -24.75 17.09 -5.32
N LEU A 16 -24.93 17.13 -6.64
CA LEU A 16 -24.40 16.11 -7.55
C LEU A 16 -22.87 16.05 -7.52
N LEU A 17 -22.20 17.21 -7.48
CA LEU A 17 -20.74 17.28 -7.41
C LEU A 17 -20.23 16.70 -6.09
N ASN A 18 -20.88 16.99 -4.97
CA ASN A 18 -20.53 16.38 -3.67
C ASN A 18 -20.74 14.87 -3.69
N MET A 19 -21.86 14.38 -4.22
CA MET A 19 -22.11 12.94 -4.32
C MET A 19 -21.08 12.23 -5.20
N PHE A 20 -20.72 12.85 -6.34
CA PHE A 20 -19.66 12.37 -7.21
C PHE A 20 -18.30 12.36 -6.50
N LEU A 21 -17.99 13.39 -5.72
CA LEU A 21 -16.73 13.51 -4.99
C LEU A 21 -16.61 12.43 -3.91
N VAL A 22 -17.69 12.18 -3.14
CA VAL A 22 -17.72 11.09 -2.15
C VAL A 22 -17.56 9.72 -2.83
N TRP A 23 -18.26 9.49 -3.94
CA TRP A 23 -18.12 8.25 -4.71
C TRP A 23 -16.70 8.07 -5.24
N TYR A 24 -16.10 9.13 -5.78
CA TYR A 24 -14.74 9.13 -6.30
C TYR A 24 -13.71 8.87 -5.19
N CYS A 25 -13.81 9.56 -4.05
CA CYS A 25 -12.95 9.32 -2.90
C CYS A 25 -13.02 7.87 -2.40
N ARG A 26 -14.23 7.29 -2.35
CA ARG A 26 -14.39 5.87 -1.98
C ARG A 26 -13.73 4.94 -2.99
N ASN A 27 -13.91 5.19 -4.28
CA ASN A 27 -13.26 4.39 -5.30
C ASN A 27 -11.73 4.49 -5.23
N LEU A 28 -11.20 5.69 -4.98
CA LEU A 28 -9.77 5.94 -4.87
C LEU A 28 -9.16 5.23 -3.65
N MET A 29 -9.85 5.25 -2.51
CA MET A 29 -9.46 4.51 -1.30
C MET A 29 -9.31 3.00 -1.57
N ILE A 30 -10.30 2.39 -2.24
CA ILE A 30 -10.24 0.97 -2.57
C ILE A 30 -9.06 0.67 -3.50
N SER A 31 -8.89 1.47 -4.56
CA SER A 31 -7.77 1.28 -5.49
C SER A 31 -6.40 1.47 -4.82
N LEU A 32 -6.26 2.42 -3.91
CA LEU A 32 -5.01 2.63 -3.18
C LEU A 32 -4.72 1.46 -2.24
N TYR A 33 -5.73 0.97 -1.52
CA TYR A 33 -5.62 -0.21 -0.67
C TYR A 33 -5.19 -1.46 -1.46
N ASP A 34 -5.80 -1.68 -2.62
CA ASP A 34 -5.40 -2.77 -3.52
C ASP A 34 -3.93 -2.61 -3.95
N VAL A 35 -3.51 -1.41 -4.37
CA VAL A 35 -2.11 -1.15 -4.76
C VAL A 35 -1.15 -1.41 -3.60
N SER A 36 -1.50 -0.97 -2.40
CA SER A 36 -0.71 -1.21 -1.17
C SER A 36 -0.52 -2.71 -0.93
N THR A 37 -1.61 -3.47 -0.96
CA THR A 37 -1.59 -4.93 -0.74
C THR A 37 -0.74 -5.65 -1.79
N ASN A 38 -0.90 -5.28 -3.06
CA ASN A 38 -0.11 -5.86 -4.15
C ASN A 38 1.38 -5.48 -4.06
N MET A 39 1.71 -4.27 -3.60
CA MET A 39 3.09 -3.87 -3.35
C MET A 39 3.74 -4.70 -2.25
N GLN A 40 3.01 -4.97 -1.17
CA GLN A 40 3.52 -5.80 -0.08
C GLN A 40 3.80 -7.24 -0.54
N ALA A 41 2.87 -7.84 -1.30
CA ALA A 41 3.07 -9.16 -1.89
C ALA A 41 4.29 -9.20 -2.84
N LEU A 42 4.49 -8.15 -3.64
CA LEU A 42 5.66 -8.04 -4.52
C LEU A 42 6.97 -7.99 -3.73
N VAL A 43 7.02 -7.22 -2.64
CA VAL A 43 8.21 -7.14 -1.78
C VAL A 43 8.55 -8.52 -1.21
N GLU A 44 7.54 -9.26 -0.72
CA GLU A 44 7.72 -10.62 -0.20
C GLU A 44 8.26 -11.58 -1.27
N GLU A 45 7.73 -11.53 -2.50
CA GLU A 45 8.23 -12.36 -3.59
C GLU A 45 9.70 -12.06 -3.95
N VAL A 46 10.11 -10.79 -3.92
CA VAL A 46 11.50 -10.41 -4.19
C VAL A 46 12.44 -10.85 -3.07
N LEU A 47 12.02 -10.74 -1.80
CA LEU A 47 12.78 -11.27 -0.66
C LEU A 47 12.98 -12.78 -0.76
N LEU A 48 11.91 -13.51 -1.13
CA LEU A 48 11.98 -14.96 -1.38
C LEU A 48 12.92 -15.30 -2.53
N PHE A 49 12.89 -14.53 -3.61
CA PHE A 49 13.81 -14.69 -4.74
C PHE A 49 15.27 -14.55 -4.33
N ASP A 50 15.62 -13.53 -3.53
CA ASP A 50 17.00 -13.34 -3.04
C ASP A 50 17.48 -14.50 -2.18
N SER A 51 16.61 -14.97 -1.26
CA SER A 51 16.87 -16.14 -0.41
C SER A 51 17.13 -17.40 -1.26
N HIS A 52 16.31 -17.63 -2.29
CA HIS A 52 16.49 -18.75 -3.21
C HIS A 52 17.79 -18.64 -4.02
N LEU A 53 18.13 -17.44 -4.48
CA LEU A 53 19.35 -17.19 -5.25
C LEU A 53 20.59 -17.40 -4.39
N ASN A 54 20.56 -17.01 -3.11
CA ASN A 54 21.64 -17.28 -2.16
C ASN A 54 21.83 -18.80 -1.95
N SER A 55 20.73 -19.54 -1.76
CA SER A 55 20.76 -21.01 -1.63
C SER A 55 21.35 -21.70 -2.88
N VAL A 56 21.03 -21.21 -4.08
CA VAL A 56 21.60 -21.73 -5.33
C VAL A 56 23.09 -21.41 -5.47
N HIS A 57 23.54 -20.22 -5.06
CA HIS A 57 24.96 -19.86 -5.09
C HIS A 57 25.81 -20.67 -4.12
N GLU A 58 25.22 -21.12 -3.01
CA GLU A 58 25.87 -22.01 -2.02
C GLU A 58 26.00 -23.47 -2.52
N MET A 59 25.35 -23.85 -3.62
CA MET A 59 25.52 -25.17 -4.22
C MET A 59 26.91 -25.31 -4.85
N GLU A 60 27.56 -26.45 -4.60
CA GLU A 60 28.94 -26.75 -5.03
C GLU A 60 29.18 -26.57 -6.55
N THR A 61 28.15 -26.77 -7.37
CA THR A 61 28.20 -26.60 -8.83
C THR A 61 28.34 -25.14 -9.29
N PHE A 62 27.87 -24.18 -8.48
CA PHE A 62 27.82 -22.75 -8.82
C PHE A 62 28.71 -21.90 -7.91
N TYR A 63 29.40 -22.53 -6.96
CA TYR A 63 30.33 -21.89 -6.06
C TYR A 63 31.54 -21.35 -6.82
N GLY A 64 31.73 -20.03 -6.81
CA GLY A 64 32.80 -19.34 -7.54
C GLY A 64 32.43 -18.85 -8.95
N ASP A 65 31.17 -18.96 -9.37
CA ASP A 65 30.69 -18.29 -10.59
C ASP A 65 30.60 -16.77 -10.37
N GLU A 66 31.44 -15.99 -11.08
CA GLU A 66 31.45 -14.53 -10.97
C GLU A 66 30.15 -13.87 -11.46
N THR A 67 29.45 -14.49 -12.40
CA THR A 67 28.19 -13.97 -12.94
C THR A 67 27.08 -14.13 -11.91
N LEU A 68 26.98 -15.31 -11.29
CA LEU A 68 26.01 -15.58 -10.23
C LEU A 68 26.29 -14.75 -8.97
N GLY A 69 27.56 -14.59 -8.60
CA GLY A 69 27.96 -13.71 -7.50
C GLY A 69 27.64 -12.24 -7.75
N ASN A 70 27.82 -11.74 -8.98
CA ASN A 70 27.42 -10.39 -9.36
C ASN A 70 25.90 -10.18 -9.37
N LEU A 71 25.14 -11.21 -9.73
CA LEU A 71 23.68 -11.19 -9.70
C LEU A 71 23.17 -11.19 -8.25
N LEU A 72 23.74 -12.00 -7.37
CA LEU A 72 23.44 -12.01 -5.94
C LEU A 72 23.71 -10.66 -5.28
N ARG A 73 24.81 -10.00 -5.66
CA ARG A 73 25.13 -8.65 -5.16
C ARG A 73 24.12 -7.59 -5.61
N HIS A 74 23.65 -7.65 -6.85
CA HIS A 74 22.59 -6.75 -7.33
C HIS A 74 21.24 -7.06 -6.68
N SER A 75 20.92 -8.35 -6.54
CA SER A 75 19.71 -8.84 -5.88
C SER A 75 19.64 -8.31 -4.45
N ARG A 76 20.72 -8.49 -3.65
CA ARG A 76 20.80 -7.96 -2.28
C ARG A 76 20.57 -6.45 -2.19
N GLY A 77 21.14 -5.65 -3.10
CA GLY A 77 20.93 -4.20 -3.08
C GLY A 77 19.47 -3.80 -3.39
N LEU A 78 18.79 -4.56 -4.24
CA LEU A 78 17.35 -4.39 -4.50
C LEU A 78 16.51 -4.81 -3.29
N THR A 79 16.85 -5.94 -2.68
CA THR A 79 16.17 -6.51 -1.52
C THR A 79 16.28 -5.60 -0.29
N GLU A 80 17.47 -5.05 -0.01
CA GLU A 80 17.71 -4.12 1.10
C GLU A 80 16.85 -2.85 0.95
N THR A 81 16.73 -2.32 -0.28
CA THR A 81 15.84 -1.19 -0.57
C THR A 81 14.37 -1.54 -0.32
N LEU A 82 13.95 -2.77 -0.65
CA LEU A 82 12.58 -3.22 -0.47
C LEU A 82 12.25 -3.55 0.99
N GLU A 83 13.22 -4.00 1.79
CA GLU A 83 13.06 -4.17 3.25
C GLU A 83 12.75 -2.84 3.94
N ASP A 84 13.46 -1.77 3.59
CA ASP A 84 13.18 -0.43 4.12
C ASP A 84 11.74 0.01 3.81
N PHE A 85 11.24 -0.28 2.61
CA PHE A 85 9.84 -0.02 2.25
C PHE A 85 8.86 -0.88 3.05
N ALA A 86 9.16 -2.17 3.24
CA ALA A 86 8.31 -3.07 4.03
C ALA A 86 8.20 -2.62 5.49
N GLU A 87 9.32 -2.23 6.12
CA GLU A 87 9.34 -1.75 7.50
C GLU A 87 8.43 -0.52 7.67
N ILE A 88 8.55 0.45 6.78
CA ILE A 88 7.71 1.66 6.79
C ILE A 88 6.22 1.29 6.66
N TYR A 89 5.87 0.38 5.74
CA TYR A 89 4.49 -0.07 5.58
C TYR A 89 3.95 -0.75 6.84
N THR A 90 4.74 -1.60 7.49
CA THR A 90 4.32 -2.27 8.74
C THR A 90 4.07 -1.29 9.89
N LEU A 91 4.88 -0.23 9.99
CA LEU A 91 4.68 0.82 10.99
C LEU A 91 3.38 1.60 10.75
N PHE A 92 3.07 1.94 9.49
CA PHE A 92 1.82 2.63 9.15
C PHE A 92 0.58 1.77 9.42
N ASP A 93 0.65 0.47 9.19
CA ASP A 93 -0.46 -0.45 9.46
C ASP A 93 -0.74 -0.57 10.96
N GLN A 94 0.32 -0.67 11.78
CA GLN A 94 0.21 -0.69 13.23
C GLN A 94 -0.38 0.63 13.79
N GLU A 95 0.08 1.79 13.31
CA GLU A 95 -0.48 3.09 13.71
C GLU A 95 -1.96 3.24 13.33
N ALA A 96 -2.39 2.64 12.22
CA ALA A 96 -3.79 2.65 11.80
C ALA A 96 -4.68 1.78 12.69
N GLU A 97 -4.20 0.59 13.09
CA GLU A 97 -4.92 -0.28 14.04
C GLU A 97 -5.07 0.35 15.43
N GLU A 98 -4.02 1.02 15.92
CA GLU A 98 -4.05 1.68 17.23
C GLU A 98 -5.10 2.81 17.26
N GLN A 99 -5.19 3.63 16.21
CA GLN A 99 -6.20 4.70 16.10
C GLN A 99 -7.65 4.20 16.04
N LEU A 100 -7.89 3.02 15.42
CA LEU A 100 -9.21 2.41 15.35
C LEU A 100 -9.68 1.84 16.70
N THR A 101 -8.74 1.53 17.59
CA THR A 101 -9.04 0.88 18.88
C THR A 101 -9.28 1.90 20.00
N GLU A 102 -8.84 3.15 19.83
CA GLU A 102 -8.97 4.23 20.83
C GLU A 102 -10.34 4.95 20.81
N GLU A 103 -11.17 4.78 19.77
CA GLU A 103 -12.49 5.42 19.60
C GLU A 103 -13.70 4.57 20.08
N VAL A 104 -13.59 3.79 21.16
CA VAL A 104 -14.79 3.32 21.88
C VAL A 104 -14.97 4.18 23.13
N PRO A 105 -15.84 5.21 23.11
CA PRO A 105 -16.25 5.87 24.33
C PRO A 105 -16.95 4.84 25.21
N ASP A 106 -16.38 4.60 26.38
CA ASP A 106 -17.01 3.90 27.49
C ASP A 106 -18.10 4.80 28.11
N ASP A 107 -19.16 5.09 27.35
CA ASP A 107 -20.38 5.74 27.85
C ASP A 107 -21.59 4.80 27.81
N ALA A 108 -21.37 3.57 28.26
CA ALA A 108 -22.44 2.65 28.62
C ALA A 108 -22.53 2.48 30.14
N ASP A 109 -22.66 3.58 30.90
CA ASP A 109 -23.16 3.55 32.29
C ASP A 109 -23.51 4.96 32.81
N ALA A 110 -24.79 5.36 32.68
CA ALA A 110 -25.54 6.24 33.62
C ALA A 110 -27.04 6.32 33.28
#